data_AF-A0A6G4X609-F1
#
_entry.id   AF-A0A6G4X609-F1
#
_cell.length_a   1.000
_cell.length_b   1.000
_cell.length_c   1.000
_cell.angle_alpha   90.00
_cell.angle_beta   90.00
_cell.angle_gamma   90.00
#
_symmetry.space_group_name_H-M   'P 1'
#
loop_
_entity.id
_entity.type
_entity.pdbx_description
1 polymer ?
#
loop_
_entity_poly.entity_id
_entity_poly.type
_entity_poly.pdbx_seq_one_letter_code
_entity_poly.pdbx_strand_id
1 'polypeptide(L)'
;PGRQSLTARLDEWRRKRIIPQANWYPRRVYAERLKRAGFTGVEVRDVTAEVLEANAEFVRNRCAELLLDPRFRAFKHKSAIRWHLRLTELRAASRGYVIASAAKPHDGQ
;
A
#
# COMPACT_ATOMS: atom_id res chain seq x y z
N PRO A 1 3.13 -20.82 10.50
CA PRO A 1 3.67 -19.58 9.85
C PRO A 1 3.85 -19.79 8.35
N GLY A 2 2.89 -19.35 7.54
CA GLY A 2 2.91 -19.54 6.08
C GLY A 2 4.12 -18.85 5.44
N ARG A 3 4.83 -19.57 4.55
CA ARG A 3 5.98 -19.02 3.81
C ARG A 3 5.54 -17.76 3.05
N GLN A 4 6.04 -16.60 3.46
CA GLN A 4 5.86 -15.37 2.70
C GLN A 4 6.41 -15.56 1.28
N SER A 5 5.63 -15.17 0.28
CA SER A 5 6.05 -15.29 -1.11
C SER A 5 7.32 -14.47 -1.39
N LEU A 6 8.15 -14.92 -2.34
CA LEU A 6 9.37 -14.20 -2.73
C LEU A 6 9.07 -12.74 -3.13
N THR A 7 7.93 -12.50 -3.77
CA THR A 7 7.41 -11.16 -4.10
C THR A 7 7.17 -10.31 -2.85
N ALA A 8 6.64 -10.88 -1.78
CA ALA A 8 6.44 -10.18 -0.50
C ALA A 8 7.76 -9.77 0.14
N ARG A 9 8.74 -10.68 0.15
CA ARG A 9 10.08 -10.40 0.70
C ARG A 9 10.80 -9.30 -0.08
N LEU A 10 10.71 -9.32 -1.41
CA LEU A 10 11.32 -8.29 -2.26
C LEU A 10 10.66 -6.92 -2.08
N ASP A 11 9.33 -6.87 -2.01
CA ASP A 11 8.61 -5.62 -1.78
C ASP A 11 8.91 -5.03 -0.38
N GLU A 12 8.98 -5.87 0.66
CA GLU A 12 9.40 -5.45 2.00
C GLU A 12 10.85 -4.96 2.02
N TRP A 13 11.78 -5.71 1.44
CA TRP A 13 13.19 -5.31 1.34
C TRP A 13 13.36 -3.95 0.65
N ARG A 14 12.66 -3.75 -0.48
CA ARG A 14 12.67 -2.44 -1.18
C ARG A 14 12.18 -1.33 -0.27
N ARG A 15 11.08 -1.53 0.45
CA ARG A 15 10.51 -0.52 1.35
C ARG A 15 11.45 -0.18 2.51
N LYS A 16 12.13 -1.18 3.09
CA LYS A 16 13.08 -0.97 4.20
C LYS A 16 14.27 -0.10 3.81
N ARG A 17 14.59 0.02 2.52
CA ARG A 17 15.63 0.92 2.02
C ARG A 17 15.21 2.38 1.90
N ILE A 18 13.90 2.66 1.85
CA ILE A 18 13.38 4.01 1.57
C ILE A 18 12.54 4.58 2.73
N ILE A 19 11.91 3.73 3.54
CA ILE A 19 11.11 4.12 4.69
C ILE A 19 11.99 4.01 5.94
N PRO A 20 12.25 5.12 6.67
CA PRO A 20 12.99 5.08 7.92
C PRO A 20 12.39 4.08 8.90
N GLN A 21 13.23 3.39 9.68
CA GLN A 21 12.78 2.37 10.62
C GLN A 21 11.73 2.88 11.63
N ALA A 22 11.84 4.14 12.05
CA ALA A 22 10.87 4.81 12.93
C ALA A 22 9.44 4.86 12.36
N ASN A 23 9.29 4.67 11.05
CA ASN A 23 8.02 4.67 10.33
C ASN A 23 7.42 3.27 10.10
N TRP A 24 8.03 2.22 10.66
CA TRP A 24 7.51 0.85 10.62
C TRP A 24 6.72 0.53 11.89
N TYR A 25 5.42 0.83 11.87
CA TYR A 25 4.53 0.56 13.00
C TYR A 25 3.13 0.15 12.53
N PRO A 26 2.36 -0.56 13.35
CA PRO A 26 0.98 -0.91 13.02
C PRO A 26 0.11 0.34 12.87
N ARG A 27 -0.79 0.34 11.88
CA ARG A 27 -1.77 1.41 11.62
C ARG A 27 -2.49 1.90 12.87
N ARG A 28 -2.91 0.98 13.75
CA ARG A 28 -3.64 1.29 15.00
C ARG A 28 -2.92 2.26 15.93
N VAL A 29 -1.60 2.41 15.77
CA VAL A 29 -0.77 3.29 16.61
C VAL A 29 -0.67 4.70 16.02
N TYR A 30 -1.09 4.92 14.76
CA TYR A 30 -0.86 6.18 14.06
C TYR A 30 -1.55 7.38 14.74
N ALA A 31 -2.82 7.23 15.12
CA ALA A 31 -3.57 8.26 15.84
C ALA A 31 -2.88 8.64 17.15
N GLU A 32 -2.42 7.65 17.92
CA GLU A 32 -1.73 7.88 19.19
C GLU A 32 -0.39 8.58 19.02
N ARG A 33 0.33 8.33 17.92
CA ARG A 33 1.57 9.06 17.61
C ARG A 33 1.30 10.53 17.29
N LEU A 34 0.23 10.83 16.56
CA LEU A 34 -0.17 12.21 16.27
C LEU A 34 -0.55 12.95 17.57
N LYS A 35 -1.37 12.33 18.43
CA LYS A 35 -1.74 12.90 19.74
C LYS A 35 -0.51 13.17 20.61
N ARG A 36 0.43 12.22 20.71
CA ARG A 36 1.68 12.39 21.47
C ARG A 36 2.59 13.49 20.93
N ALA A 37 2.46 13.82 19.65
CA ALA A 37 3.17 14.93 19.03
C ALA A 37 2.44 16.29 19.20
N GLY A 38 1.36 16.34 19.99
CA GLY A 38 0.61 17.56 20.29
C GLY A 38 -0.50 17.89 19.30
N PHE A 39 -0.74 17.04 18.29
CA PHE A 39 -1.86 17.27 17.37
C PHE A 39 -3.20 17.05 18.07
N THR A 40 -4.18 17.90 17.74
CA THR A 40 -5.53 17.86 18.29
C THR A 40 -6.54 17.50 17.20
N GLY A 41 -7.76 17.10 17.60
CA GLY A 41 -8.81 16.69 16.65
C GLY A 41 -8.38 15.54 15.73
N VAL A 42 -7.59 14.59 16.25
CA VAL A 42 -7.02 13.51 15.45
C VAL A 42 -8.09 12.51 15.04
N GLU A 43 -8.35 12.43 13.74
CA GLU A 43 -9.19 11.43 13.10
C GLU A 43 -8.35 10.57 12.17
N VAL A 44 -8.50 9.25 12.26
CA VAL A 44 -7.83 8.30 11.35
C VAL A 44 -8.88 7.36 10.80
N ARG A 45 -9.15 7.46 9.50
CA ARG A 45 -10.10 6.61 8.80
C ARG A 45 -9.36 5.56 7.99
N ASP A 46 -9.80 4.31 8.13
CA ASP A 46 -9.42 3.22 7.23
C ASP A 46 -10.14 3.41 5.89
N VAL A 47 -9.36 3.50 4.82
CA VAL A 47 -9.87 3.59 3.44
C VAL A 47 -9.22 2.54 2.54
N THR A 48 -8.84 1.40 3.14
CA THR A 48 -8.13 0.32 2.43
C THR A 48 -8.94 -0.22 1.26
N ALA A 49 -10.24 -0.41 1.45
CA ALA A 49 -11.13 -0.94 0.42
C ALA A 49 -11.26 0.02 -0.77
N GLU A 50 -11.44 1.31 -0.47
CA GLU A 50 -11.64 2.38 -1.46
C GLU A 50 -10.39 2.67 -2.29
N VAL A 51 -9.20 2.32 -1.76
CA VAL A 51 -7.93 2.64 -2.42
C VAL A 51 -7.23 1.38 -2.92
N LEU A 52 -6.85 0.46 -2.04
CA LEU A 52 -6.00 -0.66 -2.42
C LEU A 52 -6.78 -1.79 -3.07
N GLU A 53 -7.95 -2.14 -2.52
CA GLU A 53 -8.79 -3.21 -3.05
C GLU A 53 -9.43 -2.78 -4.39
N ALA A 54 -10.03 -1.58 -4.43
CA ALA A 54 -10.57 -1.00 -5.65
C ALA A 54 -9.52 -0.90 -6.78
N ASN A 55 -8.29 -0.45 -6.45
CA ASN A 55 -7.21 -0.42 -7.42
C ASN A 55 -6.78 -1.83 -7.85
N ALA A 56 -6.76 -2.82 -6.96
CA ALA A 56 -6.44 -4.19 -7.32
C ALA A 56 -7.47 -4.80 -8.26
N GLU A 57 -8.76 -4.52 -8.05
CA GLU A 57 -9.83 -4.91 -8.96
C GLU A 57 -9.66 -4.27 -10.34
N PHE A 58 -9.45 -2.95 -10.39
CA PHE A 58 -9.20 -2.23 -11.64
C PHE A 58 -7.98 -2.82 -12.39
N VAL A 59 -6.86 -3.00 -11.69
CA VAL A 59 -5.62 -3.53 -12.29
C VAL A 59 -5.83 -4.96 -12.79
N ARG A 60 -6.60 -5.79 -12.08
CA ARG A 60 -6.94 -7.16 -12.52
C ARG A 60 -7.65 -7.14 -13.86
N ASN A 61 -8.71 -6.35 -13.97
CA ASN A 61 -9.50 -6.23 -15.20
C ASN A 61 -8.64 -5.67 -16.33
N ARG A 62 -7.88 -4.61 -16.08
CA ARG A 62 -7.02 -3.99 -17.07
C ARG A 62 -5.90 -4.93 -17.55
N CYS A 63 -5.30 -5.70 -16.65
CA CYS A 63 -4.26 -6.66 -17.00
C CYS A 63 -4.83 -7.83 -17.82
N ALA A 64 -6.06 -8.27 -17.55
CA ALA A 64 -6.74 -9.27 -18.37
C ALA A 64 -6.90 -8.81 -19.82
N GLU A 65 -7.35 -7.56 -20.03
CA GLU A 65 -7.45 -6.94 -21.36
C GLU A 65 -6.08 -6.86 -22.07
N LEU A 66 -5.06 -6.35 -21.38
CA LEU A 66 -3.73 -6.17 -21.95
C LEU A 66 -3.05 -7.49 -22.34
N LEU A 67 -3.35 -8.59 -21.65
CA LEU A 67 -2.79 -9.91 -21.99
C LEU A 67 -3.36 -10.49 -23.28
N LEU A 68 -4.55 -10.03 -23.71
CA LEU A 68 -5.19 -10.40 -24.96
C LEU A 68 -4.76 -9.49 -26.13
N ASP A 69 -4.29 -8.28 -25.83
CA ASP A 69 -3.90 -7.29 -26.84
C ASP A 69 -2.62 -7.73 -27.61
N PRO A 70 -2.66 -7.78 -28.95
CA PRO A 70 -1.54 -8.17 -29.79
C PRO A 70 -0.24 -7.38 -29.56
N ARG A 71 -0.34 -6.11 -29.17
CA ARG A 71 0.81 -5.22 -28.90
C ARG A 71 1.68 -5.72 -27.74
N PHE A 72 1.10 -6.53 -26.84
CA PHE A 72 1.77 -7.06 -25.66
C PHE A 72 2.05 -8.56 -25.74
N ARG A 73 2.10 -9.14 -26.95
CA ARG A 73 2.35 -10.57 -27.15
C ARG A 73 3.72 -11.05 -26.67
N ALA A 74 4.73 -10.19 -26.72
CA ALA A 74 6.10 -10.53 -26.34
C ALA A 74 6.16 -11.05 -24.89
N PHE A 75 6.94 -12.12 -24.66
CA PHE A 75 7.06 -12.75 -23.34
C PHE A 75 7.41 -11.75 -22.23
N LYS A 76 8.34 -10.82 -22.50
CA LYS A 76 8.73 -9.76 -21.57
C LYS A 76 7.55 -8.89 -21.12
N HIS A 77 6.63 -8.56 -22.03
CA HIS A 77 5.45 -7.73 -21.73
C HIS A 77 4.47 -8.52 -20.87
N LYS A 78 4.15 -9.77 -21.25
CA LYS A 78 3.25 -10.63 -20.47
C LYS A 78 3.77 -10.88 -19.06
N SER A 79 5.08 -11.12 -18.92
CA SER A 79 5.73 -11.30 -17.62
C SER A 79 5.69 -10.03 -16.78
N ALA A 80 5.93 -8.85 -17.37
CA ALA A 80 5.82 -7.57 -16.68
C ALA A 80 4.38 -7.28 -16.22
N ILE A 81 3.37 -7.54 -17.06
CA ILE A 81 1.95 -7.38 -16.73
C ILE A 81 1.56 -8.28 -15.56
N ARG A 82 1.92 -9.58 -15.61
CA ARG A 82 1.64 -10.53 -14.52
C ARG A 82 2.35 -10.16 -13.22
N TRP A 83 3.59 -9.68 -13.31
CA TRP A 83 4.33 -9.21 -12.15
C TRP A 83 3.67 -7.98 -11.51
N HIS A 84 3.24 -7.02 -12.33
CA HIS A 84 2.50 -5.84 -11.87
C HIS A 84 1.18 -6.21 -11.17
N LEU A 85 0.39 -7.11 -11.76
CA LEU A 85 -0.83 -7.62 -11.16
C LEU A 85 -0.53 -8.28 -9.80
N ARG A 86 0.42 -9.21 -9.76
CA ARG A 86 0.80 -9.92 -8.53
C ARG A 86 1.27 -8.98 -7.42
N LEU A 87 2.06 -7.96 -7.75
CA LEU A 87 2.48 -6.94 -6.78
C LEU A 87 1.30 -6.13 -6.27
N THR A 88 0.35 -5.79 -7.13
CA THR A 88 -0.84 -5.01 -6.75
C THR A 88 -1.74 -5.80 -5.81
N GLU A 89 -2.03 -7.06 -6.14
CA GLU A 89 -2.83 -7.95 -5.30
C GLU A 89 -2.17 -8.24 -3.95
N LEU A 90 -0.85 -8.47 -3.95
CA LEU A 90 -0.08 -8.60 -2.72
C LEU A 90 -0.23 -7.37 -1.83
N ARG A 91 -0.18 -6.16 -2.41
CA ARG A 91 -0.30 -4.91 -1.65
C ARG A 91 -1.69 -4.74 -1.07
N ALA A 92 -2.73 -5.04 -1.83
CA ALA A 92 -4.10 -5.03 -1.32
C ALA A 92 -4.29 -6.02 -0.15
N ALA A 93 -3.70 -7.22 -0.25
CA ALA A 93 -3.84 -8.24 0.79
C ALA A 93 -2.99 -8.01 2.05
N SER A 94 -1.92 -7.21 1.97
CA SER A 94 -0.91 -7.11 3.05
C SER A 94 -0.75 -5.73 3.67
N ARG A 95 -1.47 -4.72 3.17
CA ARG A 95 -1.33 -3.33 3.61
C ARG A 95 -2.67 -2.73 3.94
N GLY A 96 -2.66 -1.81 4.90
CA GLY A 96 -3.76 -0.87 5.10
C GLY A 96 -3.45 0.47 4.44
N TYR A 97 -4.51 1.20 4.11
CA TYR A 97 -4.45 2.60 3.69
C TYR A 97 -5.32 3.43 4.64
N VAL A 98 -4.80 4.58 5.07
CA VAL A 98 -5.54 5.51 5.93
C VAL A 98 -5.48 6.92 5.42
N ILE A 99 -6.53 7.66 5.71
CA ILE A 99 -6.51 9.11 5.70
C ILE A 99 -6.54 9.57 7.15
N ALA A 100 -5.63 10.46 7.50
CA ALA A 100 -5.59 11.09 8.82
C ALA A 100 -5.83 12.59 8.67
N SER A 101 -6.67 13.13 9.54
CA SER A 101 -6.88 14.56 9.72
C SER A 101 -6.51 14.93 11.15
N ALA A 102 -5.85 16.06 11.32
CA ALA A 102 -5.52 16.59 12.64
C ALA A 102 -5.19 18.08 12.54
N ALA A 103 -5.49 18.82 13.61
CA ALA A 103 -5.05 20.20 13.76
C ALA A 103 -3.62 20.24 14.33
N LYS A 104 -2.80 21.15 13.79
CA LYS A 104 -1.44 21.40 14.30
C LYS A 104 -1.54 21.83 15.78
N PRO A 105 -0.60 21.42 16.66
CA PRO A 105 -0.48 22.06 17.96
C PRO A 105 -0.38 23.58 17.80
N HIS A 106 -1.15 24.33 18.61
CA HIS A 106 -0.97 25.76 18.70
C HIS A 106 0.35 26.05 19.42
N ASP A 107 1.16 26.96 18.87
CA ASP A 107 2.39 27.43 19.50
C ASP A 107 2.02 28.27 20.74
N GLY A 108 1.66 27.64 21.87
CA GLY A 108 1.17 28.37 23.05
C GLY A 108 0.49 27.55 24.16
N GLN A 109 1.13 26.47 24.61
CA GLN A 109 0.97 25.92 25.96
C GLN A 109 2.14 24.99 26.31
#